data_AF-A0A4U9HI39-F1
#
_entry.id   AF-A0A4U9HI39-F1
#
_cell.length_a   1.000
_cell.length_b   1.000
_cell.length_c   1.000
_cell.angle_alpha   90.00
_cell.angle_beta   90.00
_cell.angle_gamma   90.00
#
_symmetry.space_group_name_H-M   'P 1'
#
loop_
_entity.id
_entity.type
_entity.pdbx_description
1 polymer ?
#
loop_
_entity_poly.entity_id
_entity_poly.type
_entity_poly.pdbx_seq_one_letter_code
_entity_poly.pdbx_strand_id
1 'polypeptide(L)' 'MKKITTNELLDTYVFTGEKPSRVKYEVYDNYSELTADVTVYRIDPVGIASRDIILLATSREHPDLAFDEVKSHFEKKYA' A
#
# COMPACT_ATOMS: atom_id res chain seq x y z
N MET A 1 -11.64 -5.19 -13.50
CA MET A 1 -11.35 -5.22 -12.04
C MET A 1 -12.26 -4.22 -11.36
N LYS A 2 -12.89 -4.58 -10.25
CA LYS A 2 -13.77 -3.66 -9.51
C LYS A 2 -12.96 -3.05 -8.36
N LYS A 3 -12.86 -1.72 -8.33
CA LYS A 3 -12.26 -1.00 -7.20
C LYS A 3 -13.28 -0.99 -6.06
N ILE A 4 -12.96 -1.59 -4.91
CA ILE A 4 -13.90 -1.64 -3.78
C ILE A 4 -13.69 -0.46 -2.84
N THR A 5 -12.43 -0.12 -2.57
CA THR A 5 -12.10 0.89 -1.57
C THR A 5 -10.86 1.64 -2.01
N THR A 6 -10.95 2.98 -2.07
CA THR A 6 -9.77 3.85 -2.15
C THR A 6 -9.62 4.49 -0.78
N ASN A 7 -8.78 3.90 0.06
CA ASN A 7 -8.32 4.60 1.26
C ASN A 7 -6.93 5.12 0.92
N GLU A 8 -6.79 6.43 0.80
CA GLU A 8 -5.46 7.02 0.84
C GLU A 8 -4.98 6.90 2.29
N LEU A 9 -3.87 6.22 2.54
CA LEU A 9 -3.10 6.44 3.78
C LEU A 9 -2.62 7.88 3.68
N LEU A 10 -3.40 8.80 4.27
CA LEU A 10 -3.06 10.21 4.27
C LEU A 10 -1.83 10.50 5.12
N ASP A 11 -1.51 9.63 6.06
CA ASP A 11 -0.30 9.75 6.87
C ASP A 11 0.16 8.36 7.24
N THR A 12 1.42 7.99 6.97
CA THR A 12 2.40 7.82 8.07
C THR A 12 3.84 7.52 7.62
N TYR A 13 4.75 8.23 8.30
CA TYR A 13 6.20 8.03 8.52
C TYR A 13 7.23 8.57 7.51
N VAL A 14 7.76 9.73 7.91
CA VAL A 14 9.04 10.30 7.51
C VAL A 14 10.16 9.53 8.22
N PHE A 15 10.97 8.80 7.47
CA PHE A 15 12.29 8.38 7.94
C PHE A 15 13.34 9.14 7.13
N THR A 16 13.95 10.12 7.79
CA THR A 16 15.16 10.89 7.46
C THR A 16 15.94 10.45 6.21
N GLY A 17 16.16 11.41 5.29
CA GLY A 17 17.31 11.48 4.36
C GLY A 17 17.39 10.47 3.21
N GLU A 18 17.18 9.18 3.48
CA GLU A 18 17.51 8.09 2.54
C GLU A 18 16.38 7.06 2.35
N LYS A 19 15.21 7.24 2.98
CA LYS A 19 14.06 6.32 2.92
C LYS A 19 12.81 6.98 2.31
N PRO A 20 11.87 6.20 1.75
CA PRO A 20 10.70 6.73 1.06
C PRO A 20 9.80 7.58 1.96
N SER A 21 9.19 8.60 1.36
CA SER A 21 8.63 9.74 2.07
C SER A 21 7.10 9.78 2.06
N ARG A 22 6.46 9.03 1.18
CA ARG A 22 5.00 8.87 1.10
C ARG A 22 4.68 7.51 0.53
N VAL A 23 3.60 6.88 1.02
CA VAL A 23 3.08 5.63 0.47
C VAL A 23 1.63 5.85 0.11
N LYS A 24 1.26 5.48 -1.12
CA LYS A 24 -0.13 5.34 -1.54
C LYS A 24 -0.39 3.85 -1.72
N TYR A 25 -1.53 3.36 -1.29
CA TYR A 25 -1.97 2.02 -1.67
C TYR A 25 -3.43 2.06 -2.14
N GLU A 26 -3.77 1.15 -3.04
CA GLU A 26 -5.11 1.02 -3.58
C GLU A 26 -5.50 -0.46 -3.56
N VAL A 27 -6.61 -0.81 -2.91
CA VAL A 27 -7.09 -2.19 -2.82
C VAL A 27 -8.11 -2.46 -3.92
N TYR A 28 -7.85 -3.51 -4.68
CA TYR A 28 -8.66 -3.98 -5.80
C TYR A 28 -9.22 -5.36 -5.53
N ASP A 29 -10.44 -5.59 -5.99
CA ASP A 29 -11.05 -6.91 -6.04
C ASP A 29 -11.15 -7.36 -7.48
N ASN A 30 -10.55 -8.51 -7.75
CA ASN A 30 -10.59 -9.15 -9.05
C ASN A 30 -11.53 -10.36 -9.09
N TYR A 31 -12.50 -10.42 -8.18
CA TYR A 31 -13.51 -11.47 -7.97
C TYR A 31 -12.99 -12.77 -7.36
N SER A 32 -11.70 -13.07 -7.48
CA SER A 32 -11.06 -14.24 -6.85
C SER A 32 -10.24 -13.89 -5.62
N GLU A 33 -9.67 -12.69 -5.57
CA GLU A 33 -8.68 -12.27 -4.57
C GLU A 33 -8.71 -10.76 -4.38
N LEU A 34 -8.17 -10.31 -3.24
CA LEU A 34 -7.87 -8.91 -3.00
C LEU A 34 -6.41 -8.65 -3.35
N THR A 35 -6.16 -7.56 -4.07
CA THR A 35 -4.80 -7.11 -4.39
C THR A 35 -4.61 -5.67 -3.95
N ALA A 36 -3.43 -5.31 -3.48
CA ALA A 36 -3.06 -3.93 -3.17
C ALA A 36 -1.96 -3.45 -4.13
N ASP A 37 -2.22 -2.35 -4.81
CA ASP A 37 -1.19 -1.61 -5.55
C ASP A 37 -0.56 -0.59 -4.61
N VAL A 38 0.69 -0.80 -4.24
CA VAL A 38 1.45 0.03 -3.32
C VAL A 38 2.45 0.85 -4.11
N THR A 39 2.27 2.17 -4.10
CA THR A 39 3.21 3.13 -4.69
C THR A 39 3.96 3.86 -3.60
N VAL A 40 5.28 3.79 -3.67
CA VAL A 40 6.20 4.39 -2.73
C VAL A 40 6.86 5.59 -3.39
N TYR A 41 6.83 6.76 -2.75
CA TYR A 41 7.38 8.01 -3.28
C TYR A 41 8.64 8.44 -2.53
N ARG A 42 9.55 9.14 -3.21
CA ARG A 42 10.67 9.87 -2.63
C ARG A 42 10.43 11.38 -2.74
N ILE A 43 10.90 12.13 -1.74
CA ILE A 43 10.94 13.60 -1.77
C ILE A 43 12.18 14.11 -2.52
N ASP A 44 13.29 13.34 -2.57
CA ASP A 44 14.49 13.75 -3.29
C ASP A 44 15.20 12.55 -3.97
N PRO A 45 15.32 12.53 -5.32
CA PRO A 45 14.53 13.36 -6.24
C PRO A 45 13.03 13.08 -6.08
N VAL A 46 12.19 14.11 -6.25
CA VAL A 46 10.73 13.96 -6.19
C VAL A 46 10.28 12.95 -7.24
N GLY A 47 9.62 11.87 -6.82
CA GLY A 47 9.10 10.89 -7.75
C GLY A 47 8.66 9.59 -7.12
N ILE A 48 8.27 8.63 -7.98
CA ILE A 48 7.98 7.26 -7.57
C ILE A 48 9.32 6.54 -7.38
N ALA A 49 9.53 6.01 -6.18
CA ALA A 49 10.68 5.18 -5.85
C ALA A 49 10.46 3.72 -6.23
N SER A 50 9.27 3.20 -5.95
CA SER A 50 8.86 1.84 -6.32
C SER A 50 7.35 1.75 -6.42
N ARG A 51 6.89 0.73 -7.16
CA ARG A 51 5.50 0.32 -7.22
C ARG A 51 5.45 -1.19 -7.16
N ASP A 52 4.66 -1.72 -6.24
CA ASP A 52 4.51 -3.15 -5.98
C ASP A 52 3.03 -3.51 -6.02
N ILE A 53 2.70 -4.70 -6.51
CA ILE A 53 1.36 -5.29 -6.37
C ILE A 53 1.46 -6.45 -5.39
N ILE A 54 0.67 -6.40 -4.34
CA ILE A 54 0.63 -7.40 -3.27
C ILE A 54 -0.68 -8.16 -3.37
N LEU A 55 -0.59 -9.49 -3.41
CA LEU A 55 -1.74 -10.36 -3.20
C LEU A 55 -2.04 -10.41 -1.71
N LEU A 56 -3.25 -10.02 -1.31
CA LEU A 56 -3.66 -10.01 0.08
C LEU A 56 -4.29 -11.36 0.45
N ALA A 57 -3.90 -11.88 1.61
CA ALA A 57 -4.50 -13.05 2.23
C ALA A 57 -5.85 -12.74 2.88
N THR A 58 -6.15 -11.47 3.13
CA THR A 58 -7.42 -11.02 3.72
C THR A 58 -8.62 -11.40 2.85
N SER A 59 -9.69 -11.84 3.53
CA SER A 59 -10.98 -12.16 2.90
C SER A 59 -11.64 -10.92 2.29
N ARG A 60 -12.32 -11.12 1.16
CA ARG A 60 -13.17 -10.10 0.49
C ARG A 60 -14.32 -9.59 1.38
N GLU A 61 -14.71 -10.36 2.40
CA GLU A 61 -15.75 -10.00 3.36
C GLU A 61 -15.25 -9.00 4.42
N HIS A 62 -13.93 -8.83 4.55
CA HIS A 62 -13.29 -7.96 5.55
C HIS A 62 -12.28 -7.00 4.90
N PRO A 63 -12.72 -6.08 4.02
CA PRO A 63 -11.84 -5.13 3.35
C PRO A 63 -11.19 -4.11 4.30
N ASP A 64 -11.69 -4.00 5.53
CA ASP A 64 -11.10 -3.24 6.64
C ASP A 64 -9.76 -3.84 7.09
N LEU A 65 -9.64 -5.17 7.14
CA LEU A 65 -8.41 -5.86 7.53
C LEU A 65 -7.33 -5.80 6.42
N ALA A 66 -7.74 -5.57 5.17
CA ALA A 66 -6.83 -5.45 4.03
C ALA A 66 -5.84 -4.29 4.24
N PHE A 67 -6.27 -3.24 4.96
CA PHE A 67 -5.41 -2.14 5.36
C PHE A 67 -4.26 -2.58 6.26
N ASP A 68 -4.58 -3.30 7.34
CA ASP A 68 -3.62 -3.73 8.33
C ASP A 68 -2.60 -4.69 7.73
N GLU A 69 -3.05 -5.54 6.79
CA GLU A 69 -2.16 -6.41 6.03
C GLU A 69 -1.19 -5.62 5.17
N VAL A 70 -1.67 -4.64 4.39
CA VAL A 70 -0.80 -3.78 3.56
C VAL A 70 0.21 -3.03 4.43
N LYS A 71 -0.23 -2.50 5.58
CA LYS A 71 0.64 -1.85 6.55
C LYS A 71 1.72 -2.80 7.07
N SER A 72 1.35 -4.02 7.46
CA SER A 72 2.30 -5.03 7.95
C SER A 72 3.33 -5.41 6.88
N HIS A 73 2.91 -5.54 5.61
CA HIS A 73 3.82 -5.81 4.49
C HIS A 73 4.82 -4.67 4.28
N PHE A 74 4.34 -3.42 4.36
CA PHE A 74 5.20 -2.26 4.22
C PHE A 74 6.20 -2.17 5.37
N GLU A 75 5.75 -2.31 6.63
CA GLU A 75 6.63 -2.31 7.81
C GLU A 75 7.69 -3.42 7.71
N LYS A 76 7.34 -4.65 7.34
CA LYS A 76 8.32 -5.74 7.18
C LYS A 76 9.37 -5.48 6.10
N LYS A 77 9.00 -4.79 5.01
CA LYS A 77 9.89 -4.56 3.86
C LYS A 77 10.79 -3.34 4.06
N TYR A 78 10.34 -2.35 4.83
CA TYR A 78 10.99 -1.02 4.90
C TYR A 78 11.37 -0.53 6.32
N ALA A 79 10.93 -1.21 7.40
CA ALA A 79 11.43 -0.95 8.77
C ALA A 79 12.91 -1.33 8.88
#